data_AF-A0A060CCH3-F1
#
_entry.id   AF-A0A060CCH3-F1
#
_cell.length_a   1.000
_cell.length_b   1.000
_cell.length_c   1.000
_cell.angle_alpha   90.00
_cell.angle_beta   90.00
_cell.angle_gamma   90.00
#
_symmetry.space_group_name_H-M   'P 1'
#
loop_
_entity.id
_entity.type
_entity.pdbx_description
1 polymer ?
#
loop_
_entity_poly.entity_id
_entity_poly.type
_entity_poly.pdbx_seq_one_letter_code
_entity_poly.pdbx_strand_id
1 'polypeptide(L)'
;MADEEILPTSTLPPWAQQAFPTNETTTFNRIQSKIYPQAFETNNNLLICAPTGAGKTNVAMLTILRTIGNYRQNDHVQLKNFKIVYIAPLKALVQEQMREFQR
;
A
#
# COMPACT_ATOMS: atom_id res chain seq x y z
N MET A 1 -26.91 -4.18 4.34
CA MET A 1 -25.51 -3.71 4.41
C MET A 1 -24.70 -4.90 3.94
N ALA A 2 -24.05 -4.84 2.77
CA ALA A 2 -23.30 -5.99 2.27
C ALA A 2 -22.17 -6.33 3.24
N ASP A 3 -22.01 -7.61 3.58
CA ASP A 3 -20.87 -8.10 4.34
C ASP A 3 -19.59 -7.77 3.55
N GLU A 4 -18.83 -6.79 4.03
CA GLU A 4 -17.56 -6.40 3.40
C GLU A 4 -16.53 -7.49 3.72
N GLU A 5 -16.13 -8.22 2.68
CA GLU A 5 -15.14 -9.29 2.77
C GLU A 5 -13.77 -8.74 3.22
N ILE A 6 -13.18 -9.40 4.22
CA ILE A 6 -11.83 -9.11 4.70
C ILE A 6 -10.83 -9.82 3.78
N LEU A 7 -10.02 -9.04 3.08
CA LEU A 7 -9.09 -9.58 2.09
C LEU A 7 -7.80 -10.08 2.76
N PRO A 8 -7.33 -11.30 2.47
CA PRO A 8 -6.02 -11.75 2.90
C PRO A 8 -4.91 -10.99 2.14
N THR A 9 -3.75 -10.83 2.76
CA THR A 9 -2.59 -10.20 2.08
C THR A 9 -2.07 -11.06 0.92
N SER A 10 -2.38 -12.36 0.92
CA SER A 10 -2.11 -13.28 -0.19
C SER A 10 -2.87 -12.97 -1.47
N THR A 11 -3.87 -12.08 -1.43
CA THR A 11 -4.55 -11.54 -2.63
C THR A 11 -3.60 -10.69 -3.49
N LEU A 12 -2.55 -10.12 -2.89
CA LEU A 12 -1.50 -9.45 -3.65
C LEU A 12 -0.71 -10.44 -4.52
N PRO A 13 -0.16 -10.01 -5.66
CA PRO A 13 0.76 -10.83 -6.43
C PRO A 13 2.01 -11.16 -5.60
N PRO A 14 2.68 -12.31 -5.80
CA PRO A 14 3.77 -12.78 -4.94
C PRO A 14 4.90 -11.76 -4.71
N TRP A 15 5.24 -10.97 -5.74
CA TRP A 15 6.28 -9.94 -5.64
C TRP A 15 5.91 -8.78 -4.69
N ALA A 16 4.61 -8.54 -4.47
CA ALA A 16 4.09 -7.46 -3.63
C ALA A 16 3.77 -7.94 -2.20
N GLN A 17 3.60 -9.25 -1.99
CA GLN A 17 3.28 -9.81 -0.67
C GLN A 17 4.38 -9.55 0.37
N GLN A 18 5.63 -9.40 -0.07
CA GLN A 18 6.78 -9.11 0.81
C GLN A 18 6.63 -7.78 1.57
N ALA A 19 5.87 -6.83 1.02
CA ALA A 19 5.57 -5.57 1.70
C ALA A 19 4.59 -5.72 2.89
N PHE A 20 3.98 -6.89 3.05
CA PHE A 20 3.10 -7.25 4.16
C PHE A 20 3.54 -8.60 4.75
N PRO A 21 4.61 -8.62 5.57
CA PRO A 21 5.15 -9.84 6.14
C PRO A 21 4.08 -10.64 6.91
N THR A 22 4.00 -11.95 6.66
CA THR A 22 2.95 -12.81 7.23
C THR A 22 3.04 -12.98 8.75
N ASN A 23 4.21 -12.72 9.34
CA ASN A 23 4.40 -12.69 10.80
C ASN A 23 3.78 -11.44 11.45
N GLU A 24 3.39 -10.43 10.68
CA GLU A 24 2.81 -9.19 11.17
C GLU A 24 1.38 -8.96 10.68
N THR A 25 1.12 -9.23 9.40
CA THR A 25 -0.19 -8.97 8.80
C THR A 25 -0.54 -10.04 7.79
N THR A 26 -1.56 -10.85 8.12
CA THR A 26 -2.10 -11.90 7.23
C THR A 26 -3.35 -11.44 6.47
N THR A 27 -4.01 -10.38 6.95
CA THR A 27 -5.23 -9.83 6.37
C THR A 27 -5.24 -8.31 6.41
N PHE A 28 -5.87 -7.69 5.43
CA PHE A 28 -6.17 -6.26 5.43
C PHE A 28 -7.32 -5.98 6.38
N ASN A 29 -7.28 -4.84 7.09
CA ASN A 29 -8.44 -4.43 7.87
C ASN A 29 -9.63 -4.06 6.95
N ARG A 30 -10.79 -3.76 7.54
CA ARG A 30 -12.01 -3.44 6.78
C ARG A 30 -11.84 -2.25 5.81
N ILE A 31 -11.18 -1.18 6.24
CA ILE A 31 -10.97 0.02 5.40
C ILE A 31 -10.01 -0.31 4.26
N GLN A 32 -8.93 -1.04 4.55
CA GLN A 32 -7.93 -1.47 3.58
C GLN A 32 -8.52 -2.44 2.55
N SER A 33 -9.33 -3.42 3.01
CA SER A 33 -10.01 -4.38 2.13
C SER A 33 -10.95 -3.67 1.17
N LYS A 34 -11.74 -2.71 1.68
CA LYS A 34 -12.67 -1.92 0.87
C LYS A 34 -11.97 -1.06 -0.18
N ILE A 35 -10.84 -0.46 0.15
CA ILE A 35 -10.12 0.46 -0.76
C ILE A 35 -9.18 -0.28 -1.72
N TYR A 36 -8.85 -1.55 -1.44
CA TYR A 36 -7.86 -2.33 -2.20
C TYR A 36 -8.05 -2.27 -3.72
N PRO A 37 -9.26 -2.49 -4.30
CA PRO A 37 -9.43 -2.45 -5.75
C PRO A 37 -9.02 -1.09 -6.34
N GLN A 38 -9.37 0.00 -5.67
CA GLN A 38 -8.99 1.33 -6.15
C GLN A 38 -7.51 1.64 -5.91
N ALA A 39 -6.97 1.24 -4.76
CA ALA A 39 -5.60 1.56 -4.36
C ALA A 39 -4.52 0.72 -5.09
N PHE A 40 -4.82 -0.52 -5.42
CA PHE A 40 -3.85 -1.46 -6.00
C PHE A 40 -4.15 -1.84 -7.46
N GLU A 41 -5.40 -1.83 -7.90
CA GLU A 41 -5.77 -2.32 -9.24
C GLU A 41 -5.99 -1.19 -10.26
N THR A 42 -6.14 0.06 -9.79
CA THR A 42 -6.36 1.25 -10.63
C THR A 42 -5.26 2.29 -10.48
N ASN A 43 -5.25 3.30 -11.33
CA ASN A 43 -4.38 4.48 -11.22
C ASN A 43 -5.19 5.76 -10.90
N ASN A 44 -6.37 5.60 -10.32
CA ASN A 44 -7.26 6.72 -10.00
C ASN A 44 -6.75 7.49 -8.77
N ASN A 45 -7.03 8.80 -8.73
CA ASN A 45 -6.78 9.59 -7.54
C ASN A 45 -7.69 9.14 -6.38
N LEU A 46 -7.12 9.10 -5.17
CA LEU A 46 -7.82 8.67 -3.96
C LEU A 46 -7.82 9.75 -2.90
N LEU A 47 -8.99 10.01 -2.31
CA LEU A 47 -9.15 10.78 -1.08
C LEU A 47 -9.74 9.88 0.00
N ILE A 48 -9.01 9.69 1.10
CA ILE A 48 -9.41 8.80 2.19
C ILE A 48 -9.55 9.60 3.48
N CYS A 49 -10.79 9.72 3.96
CA CYS A 49 -11.10 10.33 5.25
C CYS A 49 -11.30 9.23 6.29
N ALA A 50 -10.26 8.96 7.09
CA ALA A 50 -10.28 7.92 8.11
C ALA A 50 -9.54 8.37 9.38
N PRO A 51 -9.96 7.92 10.57
CA PRO A 51 -9.34 8.31 11.83
C PRO A 51 -7.87 7.86 11.94
N THR A 52 -7.14 8.40 12.90
CA THR A 52 -5.79 7.92 13.25
C THR A 52 -5.86 6.46 13.68
N GLY A 53 -4.87 5.65 13.30
CA GLY A 53 -4.86 4.20 13.57
C GLY A 53 -5.70 3.35 12.60
N ALA A 54 -6.45 3.95 11.67
CA ALA A 54 -7.23 3.22 10.65
C ALA A 54 -6.38 2.44 9.62
N GLY A 55 -5.04 2.51 9.69
CA GLY A 55 -4.14 1.82 8.78
C GLY A 55 -3.97 2.51 7.43
N LYS A 56 -4.03 3.86 7.40
CA LYS A 56 -3.79 4.68 6.19
C LYS A 56 -2.42 4.43 5.56
N THR A 57 -1.38 4.13 6.35
CA THR A 57 -0.04 3.81 5.86
C THR A 57 -0.04 2.58 4.95
N ASN A 58 -0.77 1.51 5.29
CA ASN A 58 -0.88 0.34 4.42
C ASN A 58 -1.61 0.67 3.12
N VAL A 59 -2.58 1.59 3.15
CA VAL A 59 -3.22 2.06 1.91
C VAL A 59 -2.23 2.84 1.04
N ALA A 60 -1.40 3.70 1.64
CA ALA A 60 -0.30 4.34 0.91
C ALA A 60 0.65 3.29 0.30
N MET A 61 1.02 2.25 1.05
CA MET A 61 1.84 1.14 0.55
C MET A 61 1.20 0.44 -0.66
N LEU A 62 -0.12 0.20 -0.66
CA LEU A 62 -0.81 -0.36 -1.84
C LEU A 62 -0.64 0.52 -3.09
N THR A 63 -0.78 1.84 -2.95
CA THR A 63 -0.59 2.78 -4.09
C THR A 63 0.87 2.85 -4.57
N ILE A 64 1.82 2.72 -3.63
CA ILE A 64 3.26 2.65 -3.93
C ILE A 64 3.55 1.38 -4.74
N LEU A 65 3.06 0.24 -4.28
CA LEU A 65 3.23 -1.05 -4.95
C LEU A 65 2.57 -1.02 -6.33
N ARG A 66 1.36 -0.46 -6.48
CA ARG A 66 0.74 -0.27 -7.79
C ARG A 66 1.65 0.49 -8.75
N THR A 67 2.23 1.60 -8.30
CA THR A 67 3.18 2.36 -9.11
C THR A 67 4.39 1.51 -9.50
N ILE A 68 5.00 0.78 -8.55
CA ILE A 68 6.12 -0.13 -8.83
C ILE A 68 5.73 -1.20 -9.86
N GLY A 69 4.53 -1.77 -9.72
CA GLY A 69 3.99 -2.79 -10.63
C GLY A 69 3.85 -2.28 -12.07
N ASN A 70 3.44 -1.02 -12.27
CA ASN A 70 3.36 -0.41 -13.60
C ASN A 70 4.72 -0.28 -14.31
N TYR A 71 5.83 -0.24 -13.55
CA TYR A 71 7.20 -0.14 -14.07
C TYR A 71 8.00 -1.45 -13.91
N ARG A 72 7.32 -2.56 -13.60
CA ARG A 72 7.90 -3.90 -13.50
C ARG A 72 7.79 -4.63 -14.83
N GLN A 73 8.91 -5.17 -15.33
CA GLN A 73 8.97 -6.00 -16.55
C GLN A 73 9.89 -7.19 -16.30
N ASN A 74 9.47 -8.41 -16.64
CA ASN A 74 10.25 -9.65 -16.50
C ASN A 74 10.95 -9.76 -15.13
N ASP A 75 10.19 -9.56 -14.07
CA ASP A 75 10.67 -9.54 -12.69
C ASP A 75 11.72 -8.48 -12.29
N HIS A 76 11.98 -7.51 -13.16
CA HIS A 76 12.84 -6.36 -12.89
C HIS A 76 12.04 -5.05 -12.80
N VAL A 77 12.35 -4.22 -11.80
CA VAL A 77 11.74 -2.89 -11.64
C VAL A 77 12.62 -1.83 -12.31
N GLN A 78 12.03 -1.04 -13.21
CA GLN A 78 12.74 0.04 -13.91
C GLN A 78 12.85 1.30 -13.03
N LEU A 79 13.72 1.25 -12.00
CA LEU A 79 13.85 2.27 -10.95
C LEU A 79 14.16 3.70 -11.44
N LYS A 80 14.66 3.84 -12.68
CA LYS A 80 14.95 5.16 -13.28
C LYS A 80 13.72 5.80 -13.92
N ASN A 81 12.65 5.05 -14.15
CA ASN A 81 11.51 5.48 -14.95
C ASN A 81 10.37 6.06 -14.11
N PHE A 82 10.49 6.03 -12.78
CA PHE A 82 9.49 6.60 -11.88
C PHE A 82 10.12 7.16 -10.60
N LYS A 83 9.35 8.04 -9.95
CA LYS A 83 9.60 8.54 -8.60
C LYS A 83 8.27 8.58 -7.85
N ILE A 84 8.32 8.36 -6.54
CA ILE A 84 7.16 8.43 -5.65
C ILE A 84 7.51 9.42 -4.54
N VAL A 85 6.58 10.34 -4.24
CA VAL A 85 6.76 11.37 -3.22
C VAL A 85 5.71 11.15 -2.13
N TYR A 86 6.16 10.95 -0.90
CA TYR A 86 5.31 10.86 0.28
C TYR A 86 5.46 12.14 1.12
N ILE A 87 4.36 12.85 1.35
CA ILE A 87 4.35 14.12 2.08
C ILE A 87 3.68 13.90 3.43
N ALA A 88 4.36 14.29 4.51
CA ALA A 88 3.82 14.30 5.87
C ALA A 88 4.11 15.65 6.55
N PRO A 89 3.25 16.12 7.47
CA PRO A 89 3.32 17.47 8.01
C PRO A 89 4.46 17.69 9.02
N LEU A 90 4.99 16.62 9.63
CA LEU A 90 6.01 16.70 10.67
C LEU A 90 7.25 15.89 10.29
N LYS A 91 8.44 16.44 10.57
CA LYS A 91 9.72 15.75 10.34
C LYS A 91 9.79 14.39 11.03
N ALA A 92 9.27 14.27 12.26
CA ALA A 92 9.25 13.02 13.00
C ALA A 92 8.42 11.93 12.28
N LEU A 93 7.26 12.31 11.73
CA LEU A 93 6.42 11.41 10.94
C LEU A 93 7.11 11.01 9.63
N VAL A 94 7.78 11.95 8.95
CA VAL A 94 8.57 11.63 7.75
C VAL A 94 9.65 10.59 8.06
N GLN A 95 10.38 10.75 9.18
CA GLN A 95 11.41 9.81 9.59
C GLN A 95 10.85 8.43 9.96
N GLU A 96 9.68 8.39 10.58
CA GLU A 96 8.98 7.14 10.88
C GLU A 96 8.57 6.41 9.60
N GLN A 97 7.88 7.08 8.67
CA GLN A 97 7.47 6.45 7.42
C GLN A 97 8.65 6.04 6.53
N MET A 98 9.76 6.79 6.58
CA MET A 98 10.99 6.41 5.89
C MET A 98 11.56 5.09 6.43
N ARG A 99 11.56 4.87 7.75
CA ARG A 99 11.97 3.60 8.34
C ARG A 99 11.02 2.47 7.97
N GLU A 100 9.71 2.70 8.03
CA GLU A 100 8.70 1.70 7.67
C GLU A 100 8.80 1.26 6.21
N PHE A 101 9.03 2.20 5.28
CA PHE A 101 9.17 1.87 3.85
C PHE A 101 10.53 1.31 3.45
N GLN A 102 11.56 1.45 4.29
CA GLN A 102 12.90 0.90 4.03
C GLN A 102 13.04 -0.55 4.52
N ARG A 103 12.26 -0.93 5.53
CA ARG A 103 12.29 -2.25 6.16
C ARG A 103 11.77 -3.33 5.22
#